data_AF-A0A539DNF0-F1
#
_entry.id   AF-A0A539DNF0-F1
#
_cell.length_a   1.000
_cell.length_b   1.000
_cell.length_c   1.000
_cell.angle_alpha   90.00
_cell.angle_beta   90.00
_cell.angle_gamma   90.00
#
_symmetry.space_group_name_H-M   'P 1'
#
loop_
_entity.id
_entity.type
_entity.pdbx_description
1 polymer ?
#
loop_
_entity_poly.entity_id
_entity_poly.type
_entity_poly.pdbx_seq_one_letter_code
_entity_poly.pdbx_strand_id
1 'polypeptide(L)'
;GVVLGVFGPTGELTIALELPCVGRRIYTAVCKKPDGTIITAKCTIECPTTGHVRGDVNGDKTLDISDAITELGCLFLGLACNPCPDVQDYNGDGSADLSDPIGVLADLFQGAQNGSDKPVVCPSAE
;
A
#
# COMPACT_ATOMS: atom_id res chain seq x y z
N GLY A 1 9.84 5.31 9.50
CA GLY A 1 10.25 3.90 9.48
C GLY A 1 11.36 3.71 10.48
N VAL A 2 11.13 2.89 11.50
CA VAL A 2 12.17 2.45 12.42
C VAL A 2 13.03 1.43 11.66
N VAL A 3 14.34 1.67 11.59
CA VAL A 3 15.29 0.73 10.98
C VAL A 3 15.95 -0.03 12.11
N LEU A 4 15.51 -1.25 12.38
CA LEU A 4 16.19 -2.17 13.29
C LEU A 4 17.15 -3.01 12.47
N GLY A 5 18.45 -2.79 12.67
CA GLY A 5 19.52 -3.63 12.14
C GLY A 5 19.91 -4.68 13.17
N VAL A 6 19.80 -5.97 12.83
CA VAL A 6 20.26 -7.06 13.69
C VAL A 6 21.45 -7.73 13.02
N PHE A 7 22.55 -7.88 13.76
CA PHE A 7 23.69 -8.67 13.33
C PHE A 7 23.49 -10.14 13.73
N GLY A 8 23.53 -11.03 12.74
CA GLY A 8 23.56 -12.47 12.96
C GLY A 8 24.94 -12.95 13.44
N PRO A 9 25.02 -14.17 14.01
CA PRO A 9 26.26 -14.75 14.51
C PRO A 9 27.32 -14.99 13.43
N THR A 10 26.92 -15.00 12.16
CA THR A 10 27.78 -15.17 10.97
C THR A 10 28.18 -13.84 10.31
N GLY A 11 27.79 -12.70 10.89
CA GLY A 11 28.07 -11.36 10.33
C GLY A 11 27.04 -10.86 9.30
N GLU A 12 25.92 -11.55 9.16
CA GLU A 12 24.78 -11.09 8.35
C GLU A 12 24.13 -9.86 9.00
N LEU A 13 23.84 -8.82 8.22
CA LEU A 13 23.06 -7.65 8.64
C LEU A 13 21.65 -7.78 8.08
N THR A 14 20.68 -8.00 8.96
CA THR A 14 19.25 -8.00 8.58
C THR A 14 18.66 -6.64 8.87
N ILE A 15 18.08 -6.02 7.85
CA ILE A 15 17.37 -4.74 7.95
C ILE A 15 15.88 -5.04 7.76
N ALA A 16 15.09 -4.94 8.83
CA ALA A 16 13.64 -4.98 8.72
C ALA A 16 13.14 -3.58 8.33
N LEU A 17 12.40 -3.49 7.22
CA LEU A 17 11.79 -2.26 6.74
C LEU A 17 10.27 -2.41 6.85
N GLU A 18 9.69 -1.82 7.87
CA GLU A 18 8.25 -1.56 7.93
C GLU A 18 7.98 -0.21 7.25
N LEU A 19 7.88 -0.25 5.93
CA LEU A 19 7.48 0.90 5.12
C LEU A 19 6.40 0.45 4.14
N PRO A 20 5.38 1.28 3.88
CA PRO A 20 4.44 1.01 2.81
C PRO A 20 5.23 0.86 1.50
N CYS A 21 5.09 -0.31 0.88
CA CYS A 21 5.85 -0.71 -0.28
C CYS A 21 5.26 -0.04 -1.53
N VAL A 22 5.58 1.25 -1.74
CA VAL A 22 5.11 2.02 -2.89
C VAL A 22 6.30 2.47 -3.74
N GLY A 23 6.24 2.14 -5.02
CA GLY A 23 7.22 2.59 -6.02
C GLY A 23 8.57 1.88 -5.95
N ARG A 24 9.52 2.43 -6.72
CA ARG A 24 10.90 1.95 -6.75
C ARG A 24 11.70 2.56 -5.61
N ARG A 25 12.27 1.73 -4.75
CA ARG A 25 13.17 2.15 -3.67
C ARG A 25 14.54 1.51 -3.83
N ILE A 26 15.59 2.28 -3.54
CA ILE A 26 16.97 1.82 -3.62
C ILE A 26 17.60 1.96 -2.24
N TYR A 27 18.01 0.84 -1.66
CA TYR A 27 18.73 0.79 -0.39
C TYR A 27 20.20 0.51 -0.68
N THR A 28 21.09 1.27 -0.05
CA THR A 28 22.54 1.07 -0.17
C THR A 28 23.11 0.78 1.21
N ALA A 29 23.67 -0.41 1.39
CA ALA A 29 24.49 -0.73 2.54
C ALA A 29 25.94 -0.30 2.26
N VAL A 30 26.56 0.39 3.21
CA VAL A 30 27.94 0.87 3.11
C VAL A 30 28.77 0.25 4.22
N CYS A 31 29.81 -0.48 3.85
CA CYS A 31 30.81 -1.02 4.77
C CYS A 31 32.11 -0.25 4.60
N LYS A 32 32.60 0.37 5.67
CA LYS A 32 33.92 1.03 5.69
C LYS A 32 34.89 0.15 6.46
N LYS A 33 35.95 -0.28 5.79
CA LYS A 33 37.04 -1.05 6.40
C LYS A 33 37.96 -0.13 7.22
N PRO A 34 38.72 -0.67 8.20
CA PRO A 34 39.70 0.08 8.97
C PRO A 34 40.79 0.74 8.11
N ASP A 35 41.12 0.15 6.97
CA ASP A 35 42.08 0.67 5.99
C ASP A 35 41.53 1.86 5.16
N GLY A 36 40.27 2.27 5.40
CA GLY A 36 39.61 3.36 4.71
C GLY A 36 38.85 2.95 3.44
N THR A 37 38.99 1.70 2.98
CA THR A 37 38.26 1.19 1.81
C THR A 37 36.76 1.15 2.08
N ILE A 38 35.96 1.54 1.09
CA ILE A 38 34.49 1.49 1.15
C ILE A 38 33.97 0.41 0.20
N ILE A 39 33.13 -0.48 0.72
CA ILE A 39 32.39 -1.48 -0.05
C ILE A 39 30.90 -1.14 0.04
N THR A 40 30.19 -1.19 -1.08
CA THR A 40 28.74 -0.92 -1.11
C THR A 40 27.97 -2.10 -1.70
N ALA A 41 26.84 -2.43 -1.08
CA ALA A 41 25.84 -3.33 -1.65
C ALA A 41 24.55 -2.54 -1.90
N LYS A 42 23.94 -2.73 -3.08
CA LYS A 42 22.68 -2.08 -3.45
C LYS A 42 21.57 -3.12 -3.55
N CYS A 43 20.45 -2.84 -2.91
CA CYS A 43 19.20 -3.58 -3.07
C CYS A 43 18.17 -2.64 -3.71
N THR A 44 17.59 -3.06 -4.83
CA THR A 44 16.46 -2.36 -5.44
C THR A 44 15.20 -3.13 -5.08
N ILE A 45 14.26 -2.47 -4.44
CA ILE A 45 12.92 -3.01 -4.20
C ILE A 45 12.00 -2.30 -5.18
N GLU A 46 11.47 -3.06 -6.14
CA GLU A 46 10.36 -2.62 -6.98
C GLU A 46 9.08 -3.15 -6.35
N CYS A 47 8.37 -2.25 -5.70
CA CYS A 47 7.04 -2.57 -5.20
C CYS A 47 6.05 -2.37 -6.35
N PRO A 48 4.98 -3.18 -6.45
CA PRO A 48 3.93 -2.93 -7.40
C PRO A 48 3.45 -1.48 -7.25
N THR A 49 3.65 -0.68 -8.29
CA THR A 49 2.83 0.52 -8.51
C THR A 49 1.60 0.05 -9.24
N THR A 50 0.85 -0.87 -8.65
CA THR A 50 -0.51 -1.12 -9.10
C THR A 50 -1.17 0.25 -9.00
N GLY A 51 -1.51 0.84 -10.15
CA GLY A 51 -2.06 2.20 -10.26
C GLY A 51 -3.49 2.33 -9.69
N HIS A 52 -3.78 1.51 -8.68
CA HIS A 52 -5.04 1.42 -7.97
C HIS A 52 -4.89 2.26 -6.71
N VAL A 53 -5.78 3.22 -6.55
CA VAL A 53 -5.88 4.01 -5.33
C VAL A 53 -6.81 3.25 -4.38
N ARG A 54 -6.48 3.21 -3.10
CA ARG A 54 -7.38 2.60 -2.11
C ARG A 54 -8.66 3.44 -2.04
N GLY A 55 -9.81 2.79 -2.15
CA GLY A 55 -11.10 3.45 -2.29
C GLY A 55 -11.42 3.93 -3.71
N ASP A 56 -10.54 3.77 -4.71
CA ASP A 56 -10.87 4.00 -6.13
C ASP A 56 -11.57 2.76 -6.69
N VAL A 57 -12.82 2.61 -6.27
CA VAL A 57 -13.65 1.44 -6.58
C VAL A 57 -14.11 1.48 -8.03
N ASN A 58 -14.23 2.68 -8.62
CA ASN A 58 -14.65 2.83 -10.02
C ASN A 58 -13.48 2.67 -11.03
N GLY A 59 -12.22 2.74 -10.57
CA GLY A 59 -11.00 2.52 -11.35
C GLY A 59 -10.55 3.72 -12.19
N ASP A 60 -11.06 4.93 -11.91
CA ASP A 60 -10.74 6.15 -12.64
C ASP A 60 -9.47 6.87 -12.14
N LYS A 61 -8.85 6.34 -11.08
CA LYS A 61 -7.62 6.84 -10.42
C LYS A 61 -7.82 8.09 -9.58
N THR A 62 -9.06 8.46 -9.31
CA THR A 62 -9.43 9.57 -8.44
C THR A 62 -10.22 8.99 -7.28
N LEU A 63 -9.93 9.42 -6.05
CA LEU A 63 -10.78 9.11 -4.91
C LEU A 63 -11.82 10.23 -4.78
N ASP A 64 -13.08 9.94 -5.12
CA ASP A 64 -14.18 10.88 -4.97
C ASP A 64 -15.51 10.20 -4.58
N ILE A 65 -16.62 10.96 -4.59
CA ILE A 65 -17.93 10.45 -4.16
C ILE A 65 -18.45 9.31 -5.04
N SER A 66 -18.02 9.25 -6.31
CA SER A 66 -18.46 8.24 -7.25
C SER A 66 -17.96 6.84 -6.87
N ASP A 67 -16.85 6.74 -6.14
CA ASP A 67 -16.35 5.48 -5.60
C ASP A 67 -17.29 4.90 -4.55
N ALA A 68 -17.66 5.72 -3.56
CA ALA A 68 -18.60 5.32 -2.52
C ALA A 68 -19.96 4.92 -3.12
N ILE A 69 -20.41 5.64 -4.17
CA ILE A 69 -21.64 5.29 -4.89
C ILE A 69 -21.49 3.95 -5.61
N THR A 70 -20.35 3.71 -6.26
CA THR A 70 -20.08 2.47 -6.99
C THR A 70 -20.07 1.28 -6.04
N GLU A 71 -19.40 1.41 -4.90
CA GLU A 71 -19.34 0.38 -3.87
C GLU A 71 -20.71 0.07 -3.26
N LEU A 72 -21.49 1.09 -2.88
CA LEU A 72 -22.85 0.90 -2.39
C LEU A 72 -23.76 0.23 -3.44
N GLY A 73 -23.56 0.56 -4.72
CA GLY A 73 -24.25 -0.09 -5.83
C GLY A 73 -23.90 -1.58 -5.96
N CYS A 74 -22.63 -1.95 -5.80
CA CYS A 74 -22.17 -3.33 -5.72
C CYS A 74 -22.81 -4.06 -4.51
N LEU A 75 -22.72 -3.47 -3.32
CA LEU A 75 -23.17 -4.09 -2.06
C LEU A 75 -24.69 -4.28 -1.98
N PHE A 76 -25.48 -3.33 -2.47
CA PHE A 76 -26.93 -3.31 -2.21
C PHE A 76 -27.80 -3.42 -3.46
N LEU A 77 -27.28 -3.11 -4.65
CA LEU A 77 -28.07 -3.09 -5.88
C LEU A 77 -27.72 -4.22 -6.86
N GLY A 78 -26.75 -5.08 -6.52
CA GLY A 78 -26.28 -6.17 -7.38
C GLY A 78 -25.56 -5.69 -8.63
N LEU A 79 -24.98 -4.48 -8.59
CA LEU A 79 -24.08 -4.02 -9.64
C LEU A 79 -22.76 -4.81 -9.61
N ALA A 80 -22.01 -4.78 -10.71
CA ALA A 80 -20.71 -5.41 -10.77
C ALA A 80 -19.75 -4.74 -9.76
N CYS A 81 -19.14 -5.56 -8.90
CA CYS A 81 -18.11 -5.13 -7.97
C CYS A 81 -16.75 -5.04 -8.66
N ASN A 82 -15.84 -4.23 -8.11
CA ASN A 82 -14.48 -4.16 -8.62
C ASN A 82 -13.80 -5.54 -8.46
N PRO A 83 -13.11 -6.07 -9.49
CA PRO A 83 -12.43 -7.36 -9.39
C PRO A 83 -11.24 -7.34 -8.42
N CYS A 84 -10.82 -6.16 -7.95
CA CYS A 84 -9.81 -6.00 -6.92
C CYS A 84 -10.45 -5.73 -5.55
N PRO A 85 -10.47 -6.71 -4.62
CA PRO A 85 -11.03 -6.51 -3.29
C PRO A 85 -10.27 -5.45 -2.48
N ASP A 86 -8.95 -5.32 -2.70
CA ASP A 86 -8.10 -4.40 -1.96
C ASP A 86 -8.42 -2.91 -2.23
N VAL A 87 -9.08 -2.57 -3.35
CA VAL A 87 -9.58 -1.18 -3.54
C VAL A 87 -10.88 -0.92 -2.78
N GLN A 88 -11.65 -1.97 -2.48
CA GLN A 88 -12.93 -1.92 -1.79
C GLN A 88 -12.73 -1.99 -0.25
N ASP A 89 -11.68 -2.64 0.23
CA ASP A 89 -11.26 -2.61 1.64
C ASP A 89 -10.60 -1.26 1.99
N TYR A 90 -11.38 -0.18 2.03
CA TYR A 90 -10.89 1.16 2.35
C TYR A 90 -10.32 1.22 3.76
N ASN A 91 -11.02 0.66 4.74
CA ASN A 91 -10.66 0.74 6.16
C ASN A 91 -9.48 -0.20 6.52
N GLY A 92 -9.17 -1.18 5.67
CA GLY A 92 -8.04 -2.08 5.87
C GLY A 92 -8.30 -3.23 6.83
N ASP A 93 -9.53 -3.57 7.15
CA ASP A 93 -9.87 -4.67 8.05
C ASP A 93 -9.88 -6.04 7.34
N GLY A 94 -9.74 -6.05 6.01
CA GLY A 94 -9.69 -7.26 5.20
C GLY A 94 -11.05 -7.73 4.72
N SER A 95 -12.10 -6.94 4.93
CA SER A 95 -13.44 -7.13 4.38
C SER A 95 -13.80 -5.94 3.50
N ALA A 96 -14.58 -6.18 2.45
CA ALA A 96 -15.21 -5.11 1.66
C ALA A 96 -16.69 -5.07 2.04
N ASP A 97 -17.08 -4.13 2.90
CA ASP A 97 -18.42 -4.01 3.45
C ASP A 97 -18.91 -2.56 3.56
N LEU A 98 -20.02 -2.33 4.27
CA LEU A 98 -20.62 -0.99 4.38
C LEU A 98 -19.69 0.02 5.07
N SER A 99 -18.76 -0.42 5.89
CA SER A 99 -17.85 0.47 6.61
C SER A 99 -16.85 1.16 5.68
N ASP A 100 -16.54 0.57 4.53
CA ASP A 100 -15.60 1.11 3.54
C ASP A 100 -16.11 2.36 2.81
N PRO A 101 -17.29 2.36 2.16
CA PRO A 101 -17.82 3.56 1.53
C PRO A 101 -18.16 4.65 2.56
N ILE A 102 -18.47 4.27 3.80
CA ILE A 102 -18.62 5.23 4.91
C ILE A 102 -17.26 5.86 5.28
N GLY A 103 -16.20 5.08 5.29
CA GLY A 103 -14.82 5.56 5.45
C GLY A 103 -14.43 6.55 4.35
N VAL A 104 -14.69 6.21 3.08
CA VAL A 104 -14.44 7.11 1.94
C VAL A 104 -15.16 8.45 2.12
N LEU A 105 -16.46 8.42 2.43
CA LEU A 105 -17.24 9.64 2.65
C LEU A 105 -16.75 10.44 3.86
N ALA A 106 -16.36 9.78 4.95
CA ALA A 106 -15.80 10.44 6.12
C ALA A 106 -14.48 11.14 5.79
N ASP A 107 -13.60 10.51 5.01
CA ASP A 107 -12.33 11.10 4.60
C ASP A 107 -12.56 12.30 3.66
N LEU A 108 -13.47 12.19 2.68
CA LEU A 108 -13.81 13.27 1.74
C LEU A 108 -14.44 14.51 2.42
N PHE A 109 -15.30 14.30 3.42
CA PHE A 109 -16.09 15.40 4.00
C PHE A 109 -15.62 15.84 5.39
N GLN A 110 -14.90 15.00 6.13
CA GLN A 110 -14.47 15.27 7.51
C GLN A 110 -12.95 15.27 7.66
N GLY A 111 -12.20 14.87 6.62
CA GLY A 111 -10.75 14.78 6.70
C GLY A 111 -10.27 13.71 7.69
N ALA A 112 -11.11 12.71 7.98
CA ALA A 112 -10.62 11.48 8.57
C ALA A 112 -9.54 10.89 7.62
N GLN A 113 -8.54 10.19 8.15
CA GLN A 113 -7.45 9.61 7.36
C GLN A 113 -7.46 8.11 7.61
N ASN A 114 -8.59 7.47 7.32
CA ASN A 114 -8.84 6.11 7.77
C ASN A 114 -8.18 5.06 6.85
N GLY A 115 -7.96 5.38 5.56
CA GLY A 115 -7.61 4.35 4.56
C GLY A 115 -6.21 4.41 3.97
N SER A 116 -5.47 5.53 4.03
CA SER A 116 -4.39 5.77 3.06
C SER A 116 -3.04 5.05 3.29
N ASP A 117 -2.87 4.26 4.35
CA ASP A 117 -1.53 3.76 4.74
C ASP A 117 -1.20 2.33 4.23
N LYS A 118 -2.18 1.61 3.64
CA LYS A 118 -1.97 0.25 3.12
C LYS A 118 -1.82 0.24 1.58
N PRO A 119 -0.72 -0.33 1.05
CA PRO A 119 -0.59 -0.57 -0.39
C PRO A 119 -1.71 -1.50 -0.89
N VAL A 120 -2.28 -1.16 -2.06
CA VAL A 120 -3.31 -1.97 -2.73
C VAL A 120 -2.64 -2.98 -3.66
N VAL A 121 -2.91 -4.27 -3.49
CA VAL A 121 -2.37 -5.33 -4.35
C VAL A 121 -3.50 -5.98 -5.15
N CYS A 122 -3.81 -5.38 -6.29
CA CYS A 122 -4.76 -5.99 -7.23
C CYS A 122 -4.05 -7.03 -8.10
N PRO A 123 -4.68 -8.20 -8.37
CA PRO A 123 -4.28 -8.99 -9.53
C PRO A 123 -4.41 -8.09 -10.76
N SER A 124 -3.38 -8.05 -11.61
CA SER A 124 -3.45 -7.33 -12.88
C SER A 124 -4.69 -7.83 -13.63
N ALA A 125 -5.58 -6.91 -14.02
CA ALA A 125 -6.69 -7.24 -14.89
C ALA A 125 -6.13 -7.93 -16.14
N GLU A 126 -6.57 -9.17 -16.39
CA GLU A 126 -6.44 -9.81 -17.70
C GLU A 126 -7.35 -9.11 -18.73
#